data_AF-A0A2U1QAK3-F1
#
_entry.id   AF-A0A2U1QAK3-F1
#
_cell.length_a   1.000
_cell.length_b   1.000
_cell.length_c   1.000
_cell.angle_alpha   90.00
_cell.angle_beta   90.00
_cell.angle_gamma   90.00
#
_symmetry.space_group_name_H-M   'P 1'
#
loop_
_entity.id
_entity.type
_entity.pdbx_description
1 polymer ?
#
loop_
_entity_poly.entity_id
_entity_poly.type
_entity_poly.pdbx_seq_one_letter_code
_entity_poly.pdbx_strand_id
1 'polypeptide(L)'
;MGDRQKHLHFVFLNYDPEYERLQSDRTKRGAREVEMYLNKKHNDLLAKKLEAGTYNKTLSLLIVDAFAVQITDVQANVLRSAKEVRVVEKNQELA
;
A
#
# COMPACT_ATOMS: atom_id res chain seq x y z
N MET A 1 17.82 -12.11 -17.25
CA MET A 1 16.65 -11.43 -17.85
C MET A 1 15.71 -11.10 -16.71
N GLY A 2 15.62 -9.82 -16.34
CA GLY A 2 14.89 -9.38 -15.15
C GLY A 2 13.40 -9.65 -15.26
N ASP A 3 12.81 -10.07 -14.16
CA ASP A 3 11.39 -10.37 -14.03
C ASP A 3 10.55 -9.14 -14.39
N ARG A 4 10.01 -9.16 -15.62
CA ARG A 4 9.09 -8.13 -16.14
C ARG A 4 7.64 -8.44 -15.77
N GLN A 5 7.38 -9.61 -15.18
CA GLN A 5 6.03 -9.98 -14.81
C GLN A 5 5.61 -9.18 -13.58
N LYS A 6 4.45 -8.52 -13.68
CA LYS A 6 3.88 -7.83 -12.54
C LYS A 6 2.94 -8.77 -11.80
N HIS A 7 3.15 -8.88 -10.50
CA HIS A 7 2.31 -9.65 -9.61
C HIS A 7 1.61 -8.72 -8.63
N LEU A 8 0.44 -9.13 -8.15
CA LEU A 8 -0.23 -8.43 -7.08
C LEU A 8 0.58 -8.62 -5.80
N HIS A 9 0.87 -7.52 -5.11
CA HIS A 9 1.56 -7.51 -3.83
C HIS A 9 0.72 -6.75 -2.80
N PHE A 10 0.67 -7.25 -1.58
CA PHE A 10 0.13 -6.55 -0.43
C PHE A 10 1.25 -5.84 0.32
N VAL A 11 1.11 -4.53 0.49
CA VAL A 11 2.07 -3.68 1.18
C VAL A 11 1.46 -3.23 2.49
N PHE A 12 2.05 -3.63 3.61
CA PHE A 12 1.64 -3.24 4.95
C PHE A 12 2.57 -2.15 5.46
N LEU A 13 2.01 -1.05 5.94
CA LEU A 13 2.77 0.07 6.47
C LEU A 13 3.01 -0.08 7.98
N ASN A 14 4.01 0.65 8.45
CA ASN A 14 4.31 0.76 9.87
C ASN A 14 3.18 1.49 10.60
N TYR A 15 3.12 1.26 11.91
CA TYR A 15 2.15 1.89 12.79
C TYR A 15 2.12 3.41 12.61
N ASP A 16 0.91 3.96 12.54
CA ASP A 16 0.66 5.38 12.35
C ASP A 16 -0.35 5.87 13.40
N PRO A 17 0.06 6.74 14.33
CA PRO A 17 -0.82 7.26 15.36
C PRO A 17 -1.95 8.13 14.80
N GLU A 18 -1.77 8.78 13.64
CA GLU A 18 -2.85 9.55 13.00
C GLU A 18 -3.92 8.61 12.43
N TYR A 19 -3.51 7.47 11.87
CA TYR A 19 -4.46 6.45 11.46
C TYR A 19 -5.30 5.92 12.63
N GLU A 20 -4.68 5.64 13.78
CA GLU A 20 -5.41 5.21 14.99
C GLU A 20 -6.36 6.31 15.49
N ARG A 21 -5.89 7.56 15.53
CA ARG A 21 -6.73 8.71 15.91
C ARG A 21 -7.94 8.85 14.99
N LEU A 22 -7.76 8.74 13.68
CA LEU A 22 -8.84 8.81 12.69
C LEU A 22 -9.80 7.62 12.79
N GLN A 23 -9.30 6.40 13.05
CA GLN A 23 -10.12 5.21 13.27
C GLN A 23 -11.02 5.28 14.51
N SER A 24 -10.68 6.13 15.49
CA SER A 24 -11.49 6.29 16.69
C SER A 24 -12.89 6.86 16.39
N ASP A 25 -13.04 7.62 15.30
CA ASP A 25 -14.33 8.10 14.81
C ASP A 25 -15.02 7.00 13.99
N ARG A 26 -15.94 6.28 14.65
CA ARG A 26 -16.71 5.18 14.05
C ARG A 26 -17.93 5.64 13.24
N THR A 27 -18.05 6.94 12.95
CA THR A 27 -19.12 7.44 12.08
C THR A 27 -18.82 7.18 10.60
N LYS A 28 -19.85 7.29 9.74
CA LYS A 28 -19.66 7.23 8.28
C LYS A 28 -18.71 8.32 7.76
N ARG A 29 -18.69 9.46 8.43
CA ARG A 29 -17.78 10.56 8.10
C ARG A 29 -16.33 10.19 8.47
N GLY A 30 -16.11 9.69 9.68
CA GLY A 30 -14.80 9.20 10.12
C GLY A 30 -14.23 8.14 9.18
N ALA A 31 -15.05 7.15 8.78
CA ALA A 31 -14.63 6.14 7.80
C ALA A 31 -14.15 6.74 6.46
N ARG A 32 -14.83 7.79 5.97
CA ARG A 32 -14.45 8.49 4.74
C ARG A 32 -13.17 9.31 4.92
N GLU A 33 -12.95 9.88 6.10
CA GLU A 33 -11.72 10.60 6.43
C GLU A 33 -10.52 9.65 6.51
N VAL A 34 -10.68 8.48 7.13
CA VAL A 34 -9.68 7.40 7.13
C VAL A 34 -9.37 6.95 5.69
N GLU A 35 -10.39 6.73 4.88
CA GLU A 35 -10.22 6.35 3.47
C GLU A 35 -9.40 7.36 2.68
N MET A 36 -9.74 8.65 2.79
CA MET A 36 -9.00 9.73 2.10
C MET A 36 -7.55 9.82 2.58
N TYR A 37 -7.35 9.74 3.90
CA TYR A 37 -6.02 9.79 4.52
C TYR A 37 -5.13 8.65 4.02
N LEU A 38 -5.60 7.41 4.13
CA LEU A 38 -4.86 6.23 3.69
C LEU A 38 -4.63 6.24 2.18
N ASN A 39 -5.64 6.59 1.37
CA ASN A 39 -5.47 6.65 -0.07
C ASN A 39 -4.37 7.63 -0.48
N LYS A 40 -4.33 8.82 0.14
CA LYS A 40 -3.29 9.81 -0.10
C LYS A 40 -1.92 9.27 0.33
N LYS A 41 -1.81 8.75 1.55
CA LYS A 41 -0.57 8.17 2.09
C LYS A 41 0.00 7.07 1.18
N HIS A 42 -0.84 6.15 0.72
CA HIS A 42 -0.46 5.06 -0.18
C HIS A 42 0.03 5.60 -1.54
N ASN A 43 -0.69 6.57 -2.11
CA ASN A 43 -0.31 7.17 -3.39
C ASN A 43 1.01 7.95 -3.29
N ASP A 44 1.19 8.71 -2.21
CA ASP A 44 2.41 9.48 -1.96
C ASP A 44 3.62 8.55 -1.79
N LEU A 45 3.47 7.41 -1.09
CA LEU A 45 4.53 6.42 -0.97
C LEU A 45 4.91 5.84 -2.33
N LEU A 46 3.92 5.42 -3.13
CA LEU A 46 4.16 4.85 -4.45
C LEU A 46 4.84 5.86 -5.38
N ALA A 47 4.36 7.09 -5.42
CA ALA A 47 4.93 8.16 -6.26
C ALA A 47 6.36 8.54 -5.83
N LYS A 48 6.70 8.42 -4.53
CA LYS A 48 8.06 8.67 -4.03
C LYS A 48 9.05 7.55 -4.34
N LYS A 49 8.58 6.31 -4.47
CA LYS A 49 9.45 5.13 -4.55
C LYS A 49 9.52 4.53 -5.94
N LEU A 50 8.47 4.68 -6.74
CA LEU A 50 8.32 4.06 -8.04
C LEU A 50 8.03 5.11 -9.11
N GLU A 51 8.48 4.84 -10.32
CA GLU A 51 8.20 5.68 -11.47
C GLU A 51 6.71 5.64 -11.83
N ALA A 52 6.13 6.80 -12.14
CA ALA A 52 4.72 6.91 -12.53
C ALA A 52 4.42 6.04 -13.76
N GLY A 53 3.24 5.40 -13.79
CA GLY A 53 2.83 4.50 -14.87
C GLY A 53 3.47 3.09 -14.83
N THR A 54 4.47 2.87 -13.97
CA THR A 54 5.11 1.54 -13.84
C THR A 54 4.42 0.63 -12.83
N TYR A 55 3.47 1.13 -12.04
CA TYR A 55 2.71 0.38 -11.04
C TYR A 55 1.21 0.62 -11.19
N ASN A 56 0.38 -0.29 -10.65
CA ASN A 56 -1.07 -0.12 -10.59
C ASN A 56 -1.59 -0.46 -9.19
N LYS A 57 -2.03 0.54 -8.42
CA LYS A 57 -2.64 0.32 -7.10
C LYS A 57 -4.09 -0.15 -7.29
N THR A 58 -4.40 -1.36 -6.88
CA THR A 58 -5.72 -1.96 -7.14
C THR A 58 -6.74 -1.61 -6.06
N LEU A 59 -6.33 -1.60 -4.79
CA LEU A 59 -7.19 -1.26 -3.66
C LEU A 59 -6.38 -0.81 -2.44
N SER A 60 -7.00 -0.01 -1.59
CA SER A 60 -6.50 0.28 -0.24
C SER A 60 -7.29 -0.56 0.76
N LEU A 61 -6.59 -1.23 1.66
CA LEU A 61 -7.18 -1.92 2.79
C LEU A 61 -7.33 -0.86 3.88
N LEU A 62 -8.56 -0.59 4.34
CA LEU A 62 -8.82 0.50 5.29
C LEU A 62 -8.86 0.05 6.74
N ILE A 63 -8.98 -1.26 6.97
CA ILE A 63 -9.02 -1.89 8.30
C ILE A 63 -7.59 -2.05 8.85
N VAL A 64 -6.63 -2.20 7.94
CA VAL A 64 -5.20 -2.30 8.23
C VAL A 64 -4.52 -1.31 7.31
N ASP A 65 -3.60 -0.48 7.81
CA ASP A 65 -2.86 0.52 7.03
C ASP A 65 -1.99 -0.15 5.94
N ALA A 66 -2.63 -0.51 4.84
CA ALA A 66 -2.08 -1.37 3.80
C ALA A 66 -2.81 -1.18 2.47
N PHE A 67 -2.18 -1.64 1.39
CA PHE A 67 -2.78 -1.59 0.05
C PHE A 67 -2.28 -2.72 -0.83
N ALA A 68 -3.06 -3.04 -1.86
CA ALA A 68 -2.63 -3.96 -2.90
C ALA A 68 -2.17 -3.19 -4.15
N VAL A 69 -1.05 -3.62 -4.72
CA VAL A 69 -0.45 -3.00 -5.89
C VAL A 69 0.13 -4.05 -6.81
N GLN A 70 -0.10 -3.90 -8.11
CA GLN A 70 0.50 -4.75 -9.13
C GLN A 70 1.82 -4.14 -9.60
N ILE A 71 2.92 -4.84 -9.29
CA ILE A 71 4.31 -4.41 -9.50
C ILE A 71 5.22 -5.61 -9.79
N THR A 72 6.42 -5.34 -10.30
CA THR A 72 7.47 -6.37 -10.45
C THR A 72 8.12 -6.72 -9.11
N ASP A 73 8.79 -7.87 -9.04
CA ASP A 73 9.53 -8.27 -7.84
C ASP A 73 10.67 -7.29 -7.50
N VAL A 74 11.25 -6.61 -8.52
CA VAL A 74 12.24 -5.54 -8.32
C VAL A 74 11.62 -4.34 -7.61
N GLN A 75 10.46 -3.88 -8.07
CA GLN A 75 9.73 -2.78 -7.44
C GLN A 75 9.27 -3.15 -6.03
N ALA A 76 8.86 -4.41 -5.81
CA ALA A 76 8.51 -4.91 -4.48
C ALA A 76 9.70 -4.83 -3.51
N ASN A 77 10.92 -5.15 -3.97
CA ASN A 77 12.13 -5.01 -3.16
C ASN A 77 12.46 -3.55 -2.82
N VAL A 78 12.18 -2.60 -3.72
CA VAL A 78 12.29 -1.16 -3.42
C VAL A 78 11.34 -0.77 -2.29
N LEU A 79 10.10 -1.25 -2.33
CA LEU A 79 9.12 -1.00 -1.26
C LEU A 79 9.52 -1.67 0.06
N ARG A 80 10.06 -2.90 0.05
CA ARG A 80 10.58 -3.56 1.27
C ARG A 80 11.69 -2.77 1.96
N SER A 81 12.42 -1.96 1.20
CA SER A 81 13.51 -1.13 1.73
C SER A 81 13.03 0.25 2.21
N ALA A 82 11.74 0.57 2.06
CA ALA A 82 11.18 1.83 2.52
C ALA A 82 10.93 1.80 4.04
N LYS A 83 11.40 2.82 4.76
CA LYS A 83 11.24 2.95 6.22
C LYS A 83 9.78 3.00 6.68
N GLU A 84 8.87 3.36 5.79
CA GLU A 84 7.43 3.44 6.04
C GLU A 84 6.75 2.08 5.92
N VAL A 85 7.38 1.13 5.24
CA VAL A 85 6.83 -0.19 4.93
C VAL A 85 7.28 -1.19 5.98
N ARG A 86 6.32 -1.96 6.50
CA ARG A 86 6.56 -3.05 7.45
C ARG A 86 6.83 -4.35 6.72
N VAL A 87 5.96 -4.69 5.76
CA VAL A 87 5.97 -5.98 5.06
C VAL A 87 5.47 -5.78 3.62
N VAL A 88 6.04 -6.53 2.68
CA VAL A 88 5.52 -6.67 1.30
C VAL A 88 5.38 -8.14 0.97
N GLU A 89 4.13 -8.60 0.88
CA GLU A 89 3.78 -9.98 0.53
C GLU A 89 3.37 -10.08 -0.93
N LYS A 90 3.88 -11.09 -1.64
CA LYS A 90 3.42 -11.41 -2.99
C LYS A 90 2.12 -12.21 -2.86
N ASN A 91 1.05 -11.75 -3.50
CA ASN A 91 -0.19 -12.52 -3.57
C ASN A 91 0.05 -13.70 -4.52
N GLN A 92 0.41 -14.83 -3.93
CA GLN A 92 0.41 -16.12 -4.62
C GLN A 92 -1.02 -16.65 -4.51
N GLU A 93 -1.86 -16.34 -5.50
CA GLU A 93 -3.05 -17.17 -5.69
C GLU A 93 -2.55 -18.60 -5.94
N LEU A 94 -2.95 -19.54 -5.08
CA LEU A 94 -2.70 -20.96 -5.30
C LEU A 94 -3.42 -21.32 -6.62
N ALA A 95 -2.63 -21.51 -7.67
CA ALA A 95 -3.12 -22.01 -8.95
C ALA A 95 -3.62 -23.45 -8.84
#